data_AF-A0A5E4QRD2-F1
#
_entry.id   AF-A0A5E4QRD2-F1
#
_cell.length_a   1.000
_cell.length_b   1.000
_cell.length_c   1.000
_cell.angle_alpha   90.00
_cell.angle_beta   90.00
_cell.angle_gamma   90.00
#
_symmetry.space_group_name_H-M   'P 1'
#
loop_
_entity.id
_entity.type
_entity.pdbx_description
1 polymer ?
#
loop_
_entity_poly.entity_id
_entity_poly.type
_entity_poly.pdbx_seq_one_letter_code
_entity_poly.pdbx_strand_id
1 'polypeptide(L)'
;MGKDDLCPGCKALVNQTHHIKCCTCKLQYDIACAGVTEATFNLLSKQQKSSWACLSCRNKVPRTDNTNTPVRQTFIIDSKAISPSDNVTKRTRERREKKNVCEGENRVDPNDIRTIIRKEINSALKESIENLIFPNKYKLETN
;
A
#
# COMPACT_ATOMS: atom_id res chain seq x y z
N MET A 1 -27.14 23.43 -4.34
CA MET A 1 -25.98 22.53 -4.11
C MET A 1 -26.23 21.77 -2.82
N GLY A 2 -26.36 20.45 -2.90
CA GLY A 2 -26.71 19.61 -1.76
C GLY A 2 -25.47 19.31 -0.91
N LYS A 3 -25.66 19.04 0.38
CA LYS A 3 -24.58 18.69 1.33
C LYS A 3 -23.90 17.34 1.03
N ASP A 4 -24.34 16.62 -0.02
CA ASP A 4 -23.88 15.29 -0.38
C ASP A 4 -22.74 15.28 -1.42
N ASP A 5 -22.32 16.45 -1.88
CA ASP A 5 -21.29 16.58 -2.92
C ASP A 5 -19.87 16.59 -2.35
N LEU A 6 -19.65 16.41 -1.03
CA LEU A 6 -18.32 16.47 -0.42
C LEU A 6 -17.74 15.08 -0.16
N CYS A 7 -16.49 14.86 -0.58
CA CYS A 7 -15.78 13.62 -0.32
C CYS A 7 -15.52 13.46 1.18
N PRO A 8 -15.88 12.33 1.83
CA PRO A 8 -15.63 12.12 3.24
C PRO A 8 -14.14 12.08 3.61
N GLY A 9 -13.25 11.80 2.65
CA GLY A 9 -11.80 11.74 2.83
C GLY A 9 -11.15 13.12 2.87
N CYS A 10 -11.17 13.84 1.74
CA CYS A 10 -10.52 15.14 1.60
C CYS A 10 -11.41 16.34 1.96
N LYS A 11 -12.73 16.13 2.18
CA LYS A 11 -13.72 17.19 2.40
C LYS A 11 -13.85 18.19 1.25
N ALA A 12 -13.33 17.88 0.06
CA ALA A 12 -13.50 18.66 -1.15
C ALA A 12 -14.74 18.22 -1.93
N LEU A 13 -15.18 19.03 -2.90
CA LEU A 13 -16.28 18.69 -3.79
C LEU A 13 -15.89 17.48 -4.67
N VAL A 14 -16.74 16.46 -4.71
CA VAL A 14 -16.54 15.24 -5.47
C VAL A 14 -16.69 15.55 -6.96
N ASN A 15 -15.73 15.07 -7.74
CA ASN A 15 -15.84 15.16 -9.20
C ASN A 15 -16.95 14.21 -9.71
N GLN A 16 -17.89 14.73 -10.49
CA GLN A 16 -19.01 13.95 -11.05
C GLN A 16 -18.55 12.77 -11.92
N THR A 17 -17.37 12.85 -12.55
CA THR A 17 -16.87 11.81 -13.46
C THR A 17 -15.92 10.81 -12.80
N HIS A 18 -15.14 11.25 -11.81
CA HIS A 18 -14.07 10.46 -11.19
C HIS A 18 -14.34 10.20 -9.70
N HIS A 19 -15.46 9.54 -9.44
CA HIS A 19 -15.84 9.14 -8.09
C HIS A 19 -16.29 7.68 -8.02
N ILE A 20 -16.29 7.15 -6.81
CA ILE A 20 -16.83 5.84 -6.50
C ILE A 20 -17.74 5.92 -5.27
N LYS A 21 -18.84 5.16 -5.29
CA LYS A 21 -19.86 5.18 -4.23
C LYS A 21 -19.72 3.94 -3.37
N CYS A 22 -19.66 4.11 -2.06
CA CYS A 22 -19.62 2.98 -1.13
C CYS A 22 -20.96 2.23 -1.15
N CYS A 23 -20.92 0.91 -1.34
CA CYS A 23 -22.10 0.06 -1.35
C CYS A 23 -22.80 -0.02 0.02
N THR A 24 -22.07 0.23 1.12
CA THR A 24 -22.57 0.16 2.49
C THR A 24 -23.13 1.51 2.99
N CYS A 25 -22.28 2.54 3.10
CA CYS A 25 -22.70 3.85 3.64
C CYS A 25 -23.27 4.81 2.60
N LYS A 26 -23.25 4.45 1.31
CA LYS A 26 -23.75 5.24 0.18
C LYS A 26 -23.06 6.59 -0.04
N LEU A 27 -22.01 6.92 0.71
CA LEU A 27 -21.20 8.12 0.49
C LEU A 27 -20.34 8.00 -0.78
N GLN A 28 -20.13 9.12 -1.45
CA GLN A 28 -19.27 9.23 -2.64
C GLN A 28 -17.86 9.68 -2.26
N TYR A 29 -16.87 9.07 -2.91
CA TYR A 29 -15.46 9.36 -2.67
C TYR A 29 -14.80 9.71 -4.00
N ASP A 30 -13.93 10.72 -4.00
CA ASP A 30 -12.95 10.85 -5.06
C ASP A 30 -12.10 9.58 -5.13
N ILE A 31 -11.76 9.14 -6.34
CA ILE A 31 -11.00 7.91 -6.54
C ILE A 31 -9.65 7.94 -5.82
N ALA A 32 -9.01 9.11 -5.71
CA ALA A 32 -7.78 9.30 -4.96
C ALA A 32 -7.97 9.03 -3.45
N CYS A 33 -9.05 9.55 -2.85
CA CYS A 33 -9.38 9.28 -1.44
C CYS A 33 -9.80 7.83 -1.20
N ALA A 34 -10.34 7.17 -2.22
CA ALA A 34 -10.65 5.75 -2.21
C ALA A 34 -9.41 4.84 -2.36
N GLY A 35 -8.23 5.43 -2.63
CA GLY A 35 -7.00 4.67 -2.89
C GLY A 35 -7.01 3.94 -4.23
N VAL A 36 -7.81 4.42 -5.18
CA VAL A 36 -7.96 3.85 -6.53
C VAL A 36 -7.28 4.79 -7.53
N THR A 37 -6.30 4.27 -8.27
CA THR A 37 -5.69 5.04 -9.38
C THR A 37 -6.65 5.12 -10.56
N GLU A 38 -6.49 6.13 -11.41
CA GLU A 38 -7.34 6.31 -12.60
C GLU A 38 -7.30 5.09 -13.54
N ALA A 39 -6.11 4.53 -13.78
CA ALA A 39 -5.94 3.31 -14.56
C ALA A 39 -6.74 2.13 -13.97
N THR A 40 -6.70 1.97 -12.64
CA THR A 40 -7.46 0.91 -11.96
C THR A 40 -8.95 1.18 -12.05
N PHE A 41 -9.37 2.43 -11.85
CA PHE A 41 -10.77 2.83 -11.91
C PHE A 41 -11.39 2.58 -13.29
N ASN A 42 -10.62 2.78 -14.36
CA ASN A 42 -11.05 2.52 -15.73
C ASN A 42 -11.17 1.02 -16.04
N LEU A 43 -10.37 0.18 -15.38
CA LEU A 43 -10.45 -1.27 -15.51
C LEU A 43 -11.62 -1.89 -14.73
N LEU A 44 -12.11 -1.23 -13.68
CA LEU A 44 -13.21 -1.76 -12.86
C LEU A 44 -14.51 -1.86 -13.67
N SER A 45 -15.13 -3.05 -13.65
CA SER A 45 -16.45 -3.26 -14.22
C SER A 45 -17.53 -2.50 -13.43
N LYS A 46 -18.70 -2.29 -14.04
CA LYS A 46 -19.86 -1.67 -13.36
C LYS A 46 -20.22 -2.44 -12.08
N GLN A 47 -20.16 -3.77 -12.12
CA GLN A 47 -20.43 -4.62 -10.97
C GLN A 47 -19.41 -4.36 -9.86
N GLN A 48 -18.11 -4.33 -10.17
CA GLN A 48 -17.07 -4.07 -9.19
C GLN A 48 -17.19 -2.68 -8.56
N LYS A 49 -17.50 -1.65 -9.37
CA LYS A 49 -17.77 -0.28 -8.87
C LYS A 49 -18.97 -0.26 -7.93
N SER A 50 -20.02 -1.00 -8.25
CA SER A 50 -21.26 -1.06 -7.44
C SER A 50 -21.09 -1.83 -6.11
N SER A 51 -20.17 -2.80 -6.07
CA SER A 51 -19.88 -3.60 -4.86
C SER A 51 -18.77 -3.00 -3.99
N TRP A 52 -18.11 -1.94 -4.42
CA TRP A 52 -16.99 -1.34 -3.69
C TRP A 52 -17.42 -0.79 -2.32
N ALA A 53 -16.63 -1.08 -1.29
CA ALA A 53 -16.86 -0.60 0.07
C ALA A 53 -15.67 0.26 0.53
N CYS A 54 -15.98 1.42 1.13
CA CYS A 54 -14.95 2.32 1.66
C CYS A 54 -14.21 1.70 2.86
N LEU A 55 -13.03 2.23 3.18
CA LEU A 55 -12.17 1.72 4.23
C LEU A 55 -12.88 1.66 5.60
N SER A 56 -13.67 2.68 5.92
CA SER A 56 -14.44 2.75 7.18
C SER A 56 -15.50 1.66 7.28
N CYS A 57 -16.15 1.29 6.18
CA CYS A 57 -17.13 0.21 6.16
C CYS A 57 -16.44 -1.16 6.15
N ARG A 58 -15.39 -1.32 5.34
CA ARG A 58 -14.63 -2.57 5.23
C ARG A 58 -13.99 -2.98 6.56
N ASN A 59 -13.54 -2.02 7.37
CA ASN A 59 -12.94 -2.30 8.68
C ASN A 59 -13.95 -2.64 9.80
N LYS A 60 -15.25 -2.39 9.58
CA LYS A 60 -16.31 -2.78 10.54
C LYS A 60 -16.74 -4.24 10.39
N VAL A 61 -16.44 -4.85 9.25
CA VAL A 61 -16.79 -6.25 8.99
C VAL A 61 -15.73 -7.15 9.64
N PRO A 62 -16.11 -8.08 10.54
CA PRO A 62 -15.20 -9.09 11.05
C PRO A 62 -14.51 -9.82 9.90
N ARG A 63 -13.20 -10.01 9.97
CA ARG A 63 -12.42 -10.65 8.89
C ARG A 63 -12.79 -12.13 8.71
N THR A 64 -13.31 -12.77 9.77
CA THR A 64 -13.62 -14.20 9.81
C THR A 64 -14.63 -14.49 10.93
N ASP A 65 -15.04 -15.74 11.03
CA ASP A 65 -15.76 -16.26 12.18
C ASP A 65 -14.92 -16.10 13.47
N ASN A 66 -15.40 -15.25 14.37
CA ASN A 66 -14.78 -14.99 15.67
C ASN A 66 -15.42 -15.82 16.79
N THR A 67 -16.29 -16.78 16.47
CA THR A 67 -17.03 -17.58 17.47
C THR A 67 -16.10 -18.32 18.45
N ASN A 68 -14.87 -18.66 18.03
CA ASN A 68 -13.85 -19.31 18.88
C ASN A 68 -12.78 -18.37 19.44
N THR A 69 -12.93 -17.05 19.30
CA THR A 69 -12.04 -16.12 20.00
C THR A 69 -12.57 -15.87 21.41
N PRO A 70 -11.83 -16.21 22.48
CA PRO A 70 -12.29 -15.96 23.83
C PRO A 70 -12.53 -14.46 24.01
N VAL A 71 -13.78 -14.09 24.28
CA VAL A 71 -14.16 -12.72 24.61
C VAL A 71 -13.41 -12.35 25.88
N ARG A 72 -12.53 -11.34 25.82
CA ARG A 72 -11.92 -10.77 27.03
C ARG A 72 -13.07 -10.31 27.92
N GLN A 73 -13.28 -11.01 29.04
CA GLN A 73 -14.18 -10.55 30.08
C GLN A 73 -13.72 -9.17 30.51
N THR A 74 -14.50 -8.14 30.20
CA THR A 74 -14.35 -6.84 30.83
C THR A 74 -14.82 -7.04 32.27
N PHE A 75 -13.90 -7.38 33.15
CA PHE A 75 -14.14 -7.23 34.57
C PHE A 75 -14.50 -5.76 34.76
N ILE A 76 -15.71 -5.48 35.21
CA ILE A 76 -16.14 -4.15 35.65
C ILE A 76 -15.25 -3.86 36.86
N ILE A 77 -14.09 -3.24 36.61
CA ILE A 77 -13.27 -2.68 37.66
C ILE A 77 -13.83 -1.30 37.89
N ASP A 78 -14.35 -1.12 39.10
CA ASP A 78 -14.87 0.13 39.63
C ASP A 78 -14.07 1.34 39.14
N SER A 79 -14.81 2.35 38.72
CA SER A 79 -14.42 3.67 38.26
C SER A 79 -13.12 4.20 38.86
N LYS A 80 -11.99 3.87 38.23
CA LYS A 80 -10.76 4.65 38.32
C LYS A 80 -10.12 4.79 36.95
N ALA A 81 -10.50 5.89 36.30
CA ALA A 81 -9.87 6.55 35.15
C ALA A 81 -8.93 5.69 34.28
N ILE A 82 -9.49 5.08 33.24
CA ILE A 82 -8.71 4.65 32.07
C ILE A 82 -8.49 5.90 31.22
N SER A 83 -7.26 6.41 31.19
CA SER A 83 -6.85 7.47 30.26
C SER A 83 -6.98 6.96 28.81
N PRO A 84 -7.54 7.74 27.86
CA PRO A 84 -7.72 7.30 26.46
C PRO A 84 -6.42 7.06 25.66
N SER A 85 -5.25 7.23 26.27
CA SER A 85 -3.94 7.22 25.60
C SER A 85 -3.30 5.83 25.41
N ASP A 86 -3.89 4.76 25.97
CA ASP A 86 -3.17 3.49 26.13
C ASP A 86 -3.71 2.36 25.24
N ASN A 87 -4.00 2.65 23.98
CA ASN A 87 -4.27 1.62 22.95
C ASN A 87 -2.99 0.95 22.39
N VAL A 88 -1.93 0.85 23.20
CA VAL A 88 -0.69 0.15 22.86
C VAL A 88 -0.76 -1.29 23.33
N THR A 89 -1.05 -2.24 22.43
CA THR A 89 -0.81 -3.66 22.71
C THR A 89 0.69 -3.91 22.78
N LYS A 90 1.25 -3.99 24.00
CA LYS A 90 2.59 -4.56 24.21
C LYS A 90 2.51 -6.05 23.90
N ARG A 91 2.91 -6.44 22.69
CA ARG A 91 2.99 -7.85 22.30
C ARG A 91 4.23 -8.45 22.95
N THR A 92 4.08 -9.02 24.14
CA THR A 92 5.14 -9.82 24.76
C THR A 92 5.31 -11.06 23.90
N ARG A 93 6.38 -11.09 23.11
CA ARG A 93 6.71 -12.24 22.27
C ARG A 93 7.32 -13.30 23.18
N GLU A 94 6.50 -14.20 23.72
CA GLU A 94 7.03 -15.47 24.19
C GLU A 94 7.75 -16.12 23.01
N ARG A 95 9.05 -16.37 23.20
CA ARG A 95 9.97 -16.86 22.18
C ARG A 95 9.61 -18.32 21.91
N ARG A 96 8.59 -18.56 21.08
CA ARG A 96 8.36 -19.89 20.48
C ARG A 96 9.65 -20.29 19.77
N GLU A 97 10.26 -21.37 20.23
CA GLU A 97 11.38 -22.01 19.54
C GLU A 97 10.96 -22.28 18.09
N LYS A 98 11.67 -21.65 17.15
CA LYS A 98 11.43 -21.84 15.73
C LYS A 98 11.89 -23.24 15.36
N LYS A 99 10.94 -24.18 15.16
CA LYS A 99 11.17 -25.26 14.21
C LYS A 99 11.19 -24.63 12.82
N ASN A 100 12.39 -24.49 12.26
CA ASN A 100 12.59 -24.02 10.90
C ASN A 100 12.14 -25.11 9.93
N VAL A 101 11.06 -24.86 9.18
CA VAL A 101 10.82 -25.51 7.88
C VAL A 101 10.22 -24.49 6.93
N CYS A 102 11.08 -23.93 6.07
CA CYS A 102 10.89 -23.81 4.62
C CYS A 102 12.21 -23.24 4.08
N GLU A 103 13.11 -24.14 3.71
CA GLU A 103 14.21 -23.83 2.82
C GLU A 103 13.61 -23.42 1.47
N GLY A 104 13.80 -22.14 1.15
CA GLY A 104 13.61 -21.56 -0.15
C GLY A 104 14.77 -20.60 -0.33
N GLU A 105 15.87 -21.10 -0.88
CA GLU A 105 17.05 -20.34 -1.24
C GLU A 105 16.71 -19.39 -2.40
N ASN A 106 16.17 -18.22 -2.07
CA ASN A 106 16.16 -17.05 -2.97
C ASN A 106 15.95 -15.77 -2.14
N ARG A 107 16.80 -15.57 -1.14
CA ARG A 107 16.92 -14.26 -0.48
C ARG A 107 17.95 -13.46 -1.24
N VAL A 108 17.48 -12.59 -2.13
CA VAL A 108 18.35 -11.58 -2.76
C VAL A 108 18.78 -10.59 -1.67
N ASP A 109 20.07 -10.47 -1.42
CA ASP A 109 20.59 -9.45 -0.50
C ASP A 109 20.35 -8.06 -1.13
N PRO A 110 19.72 -7.11 -0.42
CA PRO A 110 19.59 -5.73 -0.90
C PRO A 110 20.92 -5.09 -1.35
N ASN A 111 22.05 -5.57 -0.83
CA ASN A 111 23.38 -5.10 -1.22
C ASN A 111 23.81 -5.64 -2.60
N ASP A 112 23.33 -6.81 -3.02
CA ASP A 112 23.56 -7.36 -4.36
C ASP A 112 22.83 -6.52 -5.40
N ILE A 113 21.57 -6.18 -5.15
CA ILE A 113 20.79 -5.27 -6.00
C ILE A 113 21.50 -3.92 -6.13
N ARG A 114 21.98 -3.37 -5.00
CA ARG A 114 22.70 -2.09 -4.98
C ARG A 114 24.01 -2.16 -5.77
N THR A 115 24.70 -3.29 -5.75
CA THR A 115 25.96 -3.49 -6.46
C THR A 115 25.73 -3.56 -7.97
N ILE A 116 24.69 -4.28 -8.41
CA ILE A 116 24.31 -4.37 -9.82
C ILE A 116 24.00 -2.98 -10.37
N ILE A 117 23.13 -2.21 -9.69
CA ILE A 117 22.75 -0.87 -10.15
C ILE A 117 23.97 0.06 -10.27
N ARG A 118 24.87 0.05 -9.28
CA ARG A 118 26.08 0.88 -9.34
C ARG A 118 26.98 0.50 -10.51
N LYS A 119 27.13 -0.80 -10.78
CA LYS A 119 27.99 -1.29 -11.86
C LYS A 119 27.47 -0.81 -13.22
N GLU A 120 26.18 -0.96 -13.48
CA GLU A 120 25.56 -0.55 -14.75
C GLU A 120 25.67 0.96 -14.97
N ILE A 121 25.35 1.76 -13.96
CA ILE A 121 25.47 3.23 -14.04
C ILE A 121 26.92 3.64 -14.32
N ASN A 122 27.88 3.08 -13.57
CA ASN A 122 29.28 3.43 -13.74
C ASN A 122 29.82 3.01 -15.12
N SER A 123 29.34 1.89 -15.67
CA SER A 123 29.73 1.44 -17.01
C SER A 123 29.23 2.41 -18.09
N ALA A 124 27.95 2.76 -18.05
CA ALA A 124 27.33 3.68 -19.01
C ALA A 124 27.96 5.09 -18.97
N LEU A 125 28.27 5.57 -17.76
CA LEU A 125 28.96 6.85 -17.58
C LEU A 125 30.39 6.80 -18.15
N LYS A 126 31.13 5.71 -17.91
CA LYS A 126 32.49 5.56 -18.43
C LYS A 126 32.52 5.55 -19.95
N GLU A 127 31.61 4.80 -20.58
CA GLU A 127 31.47 4.77 -22.04
C GLU A 127 31.12 6.14 -22.62
N SER A 128 30.17 6.85 -22.00
CA SER A 128 29.79 8.20 -22.41
C SER A 128 30.98 9.17 -22.33
N ILE A 129 31.76 9.09 -21.24
CA ILE A 129 32.97 9.92 -21.06
C ILE A 129 34.04 9.56 -22.10
N GLU A 130 34.29 8.27 -22.34
CA GLU A 130 35.26 7.82 -23.35
C GLU A 130 34.89 8.31 -24.75
N ASN A 131 33.61 8.31 -25.10
CA ASN A 131 33.12 8.85 -26.37
C ASN A 131 33.26 10.37 -26.48
N LEU A 132 33.16 11.11 -25.36
CA LEU A 132 33.40 12.55 -25.32
C LEU A 132 34.89 12.91 -25.42
N ILE A 133 35.77 12.12 -24.80
CA ILE A 133 37.22 12.36 -24.79
C ILE A 133 37.89 11.86 -26.07
N PHE A 134 37.40 10.75 -26.66
CA PHE A 134 37.96 10.14 -27.86
C PHE A 134 36.90 9.91 -28.96
N PRO A 135 36.33 10.98 -29.54
CA PRO A 135 35.19 10.88 -30.46
C PRO A 135 35.46 10.16 -31.80
N ASN A 136 36.70 9.75 -32.12
CA ASN A 136 37.07 9.16 -33.41
C ASN A 136 38.10 8.00 -33.31
N LYS A 137 37.84 6.96 -32.50
CA LYS A 137 38.70 5.75 -32.53
C LYS A 137 38.40 4.76 -33.67
N TYR A 138 37.30 4.92 -34.42
CA TYR A 138 36.87 3.94 -35.42
C TYR A 138 36.59 4.51 -36.83
N LYS A 139 37.17 5.66 -37.19
CA LYS A 139 37.02 6.26 -38.54
C LYS A 139 38.18 6.00 -39.51
N LEU A 140 39.00 4.99 -39.25
CA LEU A 140 40.04 4.55 -40.18
C LEU A 140 39.91 3.04 -40.35
N GLU A 141 39.05 2.61 -41.27
CA GLU A 141 39.13 1.33 -42.00
C GLU A 141 37.87 1.21 -42.87
N THR A 142 37.85 1.91 -44.00
CA THR A 142 37.10 1.54 -45.21
C THR A 142 37.73 2.31 -46.37
N ASN A 143 38.72 1.68 -47.00
CA ASN A 143 39.10 1.94 -48.39
C ASN A 143 38.43 0.85 -49.23
#